data_AF-A0A009PUJ8-F1
#
_entry.id   AF-A0A009PUJ8-F1
#
_cell.length_a   1.000
_cell.length_b   1.000
_cell.length_c   1.000
_cell.angle_alpha   90.00
_cell.angle_beta   90.00
_cell.angle_gamma   90.00
#
_symmetry.space_group_name_H-M   'P 1'
#
loop_
_entity.id
_entity.type
_entity.pdbx_description
1 polymer ?
#
loop_
_entity_poly.entity_id
_entity_poly.type
_entity_poly.pdbx_seq_one_letter_code
_entity_poly.pdbx_strand_id
1 'polypeptide(L)' 'MTEFQKITNEIRQLQIELNHLGSCNTKGLNTEQIAHLDERFFLAIAKQNKLIAQINNKPEGFL' A
#
# COMPACT_ATOMS: atom_id res chain seq x y z
N MET A 1 -4.27 10.09 -18.09
CA MET A 1 -3.65 8.87 -17.53
C MET A 1 -4.61 7.72 -17.74
N THR A 2 -4.15 6.60 -18.30
CA THR A 2 -4.93 5.36 -18.41
C THR A 2 -5.20 4.78 -17.03
N GLU A 3 -6.17 3.89 -16.91
CA GLU A 3 -6.46 3.23 -15.63
C GLU A 3 -5.26 2.43 -15.13
N PHE A 4 -4.52 1.81 -16.06
CA PHE A 4 -3.26 1.14 -15.77
C PHE A 4 -2.22 2.09 -15.14
N GLN A 5 -2.07 3.31 -15.67
CA GLN A 5 -1.16 4.32 -15.13
C GLN A 5 -1.58 4.78 -13.74
N LYS A 6 -2.90 4.95 -13.49
CA LYS A 6 -3.41 5.30 -12.16
C LYS A 6 -3.11 4.20 -11.14
N ILE A 7 -3.44 2.95 -11.46
CA ILE A 7 -3.21 1.80 -10.57
C ILE A 7 -1.72 1.63 -10.29
N THR A 8 -0.86 1.75 -11.31
CA THR A 8 0.60 1.67 -11.15
C THR A 8 1.12 2.78 -10.24
N ASN A 9 0.65 4.01 -10.42
CA ASN A 9 1.01 5.13 -9.55
C ASN A 9 0.53 4.90 -8.12
N GLU A 10 -0.67 4.36 -7.92
CA GLU A 10 -1.21 4.06 -6.60
C GLU A 10 -0.41 2.95 -5.90
N ILE A 11 -0.03 1.88 -6.60
CA ILE A 11 0.87 0.84 -6.09
C ILE A 11 2.20 1.47 -5.64
N ARG A 12 2.76 2.40 -6.41
CA ARG A 12 4.00 3.10 -6.05
C ARG A 12 3.83 3.94 -4.79
N GLN A 13 2.72 4.65 -4.63
CA GLN A 13 2.44 5.42 -3.41
C GLN A 13 2.28 4.51 -2.20
N LEU A 14 1.57 3.38 -2.35
CA LEU A 14 1.44 2.38 -1.30
C LEU A 14 2.80 1.78 -0.90
N GLN A 15 3.71 1.56 -1.85
CA GLN A 15 5.06 1.09 -1.54
C GLN A 15 5.83 2.11 -0.68
N ILE A 16 5.68 3.41 -0.96
CA ILE A 16 6.30 4.48 -0.16
C ILE A 16 5.71 4.48 1.26
N GLU A 17 4.39 4.39 1.39
CA GLU A 17 3.72 4.32 2.68
C GLU A 17 4.15 3.07 3.49
N LEU A 18 4.20 1.91 2.85
CA LEU A 18 4.65 0.66 3.48
C LEU A 18 6.09 0.75 3.96
N ASN A 19 6.98 1.32 3.16
CA ASN A 19 8.37 1.53 3.56
C ASN A 19 8.48 2.47 4.76
N HIS A 20 7.69 3.55 4.77
CA HIS A 20 7.65 4.49 5.88
C HIS A 20 7.14 3.81 7.16
N LEU A 21 5.97 3.17 7.08
CA LEU A 21 5.34 2.49 8.21
C LEU A 21 6.20 1.35 8.76
N GLY A 22 6.82 0.55 7.88
CA GLY A 22 7.71 -0.56 8.27
C GLY A 22 9.06 -0.10 8.85
N SER A 23 9.45 1.15 8.60
CA SER A 23 10.67 1.75 9.16
C SER A 23 10.39 2.65 10.37
N CYS A 24 9.13 2.86 10.74
CA CYS A 24 8.77 3.67 11.90
C CYS A 24 9.28 3.01 13.18
N ASN A 25 10.00 3.79 13.99
CA ASN A 25 10.37 3.37 15.33
C ASN A 25 9.15 3.46 16.26
N THR A 26 8.90 2.39 17.01
CA THR A 26 7.80 2.33 17.99
C THR A 26 8.21 2.79 19.39
N LYS A 27 9.48 3.16 19.59
CA LYS A 27 9.97 3.66 20.88
C LYS A 27 9.21 4.90 21.33
N GLY A 28 8.63 4.83 22.52
CA GLY A 28 7.86 5.92 23.11
C GLY A 28 6.38 5.96 22.68
N LEU A 29 5.95 5.02 21.82
CA LEU A 29 4.55 4.82 21.52
C LEU A 29 3.90 3.90 22.57
N ASN A 30 2.64 4.16 22.87
CA ASN A 30 1.81 3.25 23.63
C ASN A 30 1.25 2.13 22.72
N THR A 31 0.63 1.12 23.32
CA THR A 31 0.08 -0.03 22.59
C THR A 31 -0.99 0.34 21.56
N GLU A 32 -1.82 1.33 21.84
CA GLU A 32 -2.87 1.80 20.91
C GLU A 32 -2.26 2.47 19.68
N GLN A 33 -1.23 3.30 19.87
CA GLN A 33 -0.49 3.93 18.78
C GLN A 33 0.24 2.89 17.91
N ILE A 34 0.81 1.85 18.53
CA ILE A 34 1.42 0.74 17.80
C ILE A 34 0.35 -0.02 17.01
N ALA A 35 -0.80 -0.34 17.63
CA ALA A 35 -1.90 -1.01 16.96
C ALA A 35 -2.43 -0.21 15.76
N HIS A 36 -2.49 1.12 15.85
CA HIS A 36 -2.84 1.97 14.71
C HIS A 36 -1.79 1.96 13.60
N LEU A 37 -0.50 1.88 13.93
CA LEU A 37 0.55 1.72 12.91
C LEU A 37 0.41 0.36 12.20
N ASP A 38 0.20 -0.71 12.97
CA ASP A 38 0.00 -2.06 12.44
C ASP A 38 -1.25 -2.14 11.55
N GLU A 39 -2.38 -1.58 12.01
CA GLU A 39 -3.62 -1.51 11.26
C GLU A 39 -3.40 -0.83 9.90
N ARG A 40 -2.76 0.35 9.91
CA ARG A 40 -2.44 1.08 8.67
C ARG A 40 -1.52 0.29 7.75
N PHE A 41 -0.52 -0.39 8.31
CA PHE A 41 0.41 -1.22 7.54
C PHE A 41 -0.32 -2.36 6.85
N PHE A 42 -1.17 -3.11 7.57
CA PHE A 42 -1.92 -4.23 7.00
C PHE A 42 -2.97 -3.77 5.98
N LEU A 43 -3.64 -2.64 6.21
CA LEU A 43 -4.57 -2.06 5.23
C LEU A 43 -3.85 -1.68 3.93
N ALA A 44 -2.65 -1.08 4.03
CA ALA A 44 -1.85 -0.72 2.87
C ALA A 44 -1.38 -1.97 2.09
N ILE A 45 -0.95 -3.04 2.78
CA ILE A 45 -0.63 -4.34 2.15
C ILE A 45 -1.84 -4.92 1.42
N ALA A 46 -3.00 -4.99 2.10
CA ALA A 46 -4.20 -5.57 1.52
C ALA A 46 -4.63 -4.82 0.24
N LYS A 47 -4.56 -3.50 0.28
CA LYS A 47 -4.84 -2.64 -0.88
C LYS A 47 -3.83 -2.87 -2.01
N GLN A 48 -2.54 -2.91 -1.70
CA GLN A 48 -1.50 -3.16 -2.71
C GLN A 48 -1.69 -4.51 -3.39
N ASN A 49 -1.95 -5.57 -2.63
CA ASN A 49 -2.20 -6.91 -3.16
C ASN A 49 -3.42 -6.94 -4.10
N LYS A 50 -4.49 -6.23 -3.74
CA LYS A 50 -5.68 -6.10 -4.59
C LYS A 50 -5.36 -5.42 -5.92
N LEU A 51 -4.60 -4.33 -5.91
CA LEU A 51 -4.22 -3.60 -7.12
C LEU A 51 -3.27 -4.42 -8.01
N ILE A 52 -2.30 -5.12 -7.42
CA ILE A 52 -1.41 -6.04 -8.16
C ILE A 52 -2.22 -7.16 -8.81
N ALA A 53 -3.16 -7.76 -8.07
CA ALA A 53 -4.04 -8.78 -8.63
C ALA A 53 -4.91 -8.23 -9.77
N GLN A 54 -5.37 -6.98 -9.68
CA GLN A 54 -6.13 -6.33 -10.76
C GLN A 54 -5.29 -6.16 -12.03
N ILE A 55 -4.02 -5.75 -11.92
CA ILE A 55 -3.11 -5.65 -13.06
C ILE A 55 -2.84 -7.04 -13.66
N ASN A 56 -2.52 -8.03 -12.83
CA ASN A 56 -2.18 -9.38 -13.31
C ASN A 56 -3.35 -10.07 -14.02
N ASN A 57 -4.58 -9.81 -13.59
CA ASN A 57 -5.79 -10.37 -14.20
C ASN A 57 -6.26 -9.62 -15.45
N LYS A 58 -5.66 -8.47 -15.79
CA LYS A 58 -6.03 -7.64 -16.95
C LYS A 58 -4.75 -7.07 -17.60
N PRO A 59 -4.07 -7.86 -18.44
CA PRO A 59 -2.81 -7.43 -19.04
C PRO A 59 -3.01 -6.41 -20.19
N GLU A 60 -2.00 -5.54 -20.33
CA GLU A 60 -1.78 -4.42 -21.26
C GLU A 60 -2.79 -3.25 -21.24
N GLY A 61 -2.26 -2.01 -21.14
CA GLY A 61 -2.93 -0.71 -21.31
C GLY A 61 -4.45 -0.75 -21.24
N PHE A 62 -5.01 -0.68 -20.03
CA PHE A 62 -6.46 -0.58 -19.84
C PHE A 62 -6.96 0.67 -20.59
N LEU A 63 -7.46 0.45 -21.83
CA LEU A 63 -7.70 1.37 -22.95
C LEU A 63 -7.62 2.88 -22.65
#